data_AF-A0A966ETW1-F1
#
_entry.id   AF-A0A966ETW1-F1
#
_cell.length_a   1.000
_cell.length_b   1.000
_cell.length_c   1.000
_cell.angle_alpha   90.00
_cell.angle_beta   90.00
_cell.angle_gamma   90.00
#
_symmetry.space_group_name_H-M   'P 1'
#
loop_
_entity.id
_entity.type
_entity.pdbx_description
1 polymer ?
#
loop_
_entity_poly.entity_id
_entity_poly.type
_entity_poly.pdbx_seq_one_letter_code
_entity_poly.pdbx_strand_id
1 'polypeptide(L)'
;NWLTPQHAAETVKVAQEAGRGNGRTPQTVLYVRLSPSQALETDAVNYDAMANYHQHFVRQGLTSTEEIVKGTCMNVDDLARAREQLTEYKQAGIDLLCIYPHGLSRSEYETALGALTS
;
A
#
# COMPACT_ATOMS: atom_id res chain seq x y z
N ASN A 1 3.88 -4.16 -3.03
CA ASN A 1 3.76 -3.80 -1.60
C ASN A 1 4.63 -2.56 -1.39
N TRP A 2 4.38 -1.75 -0.36
CA TRP A 2 5.19 -0.56 -0.04
C TRP A 2 5.24 0.50 -1.17
N LEU A 3 4.14 0.66 -1.93
CA LEU A 3 4.02 1.65 -3.00
C LEU A 3 3.13 2.81 -2.59
N THR A 4 3.49 4.04 -2.93
CA THR A 4 2.53 5.15 -2.90
C THR A 4 1.49 5.01 -4.02
N PRO A 5 0.30 5.64 -3.93
CA PRO A 5 -0.67 5.61 -5.03
C PRO A 5 -0.10 6.11 -6.36
N GLN A 6 0.75 7.14 -6.32
CA GLN A 6 1.44 7.63 -7.52
C GLN A 6 2.31 6.55 -8.16
N HIS A 7 3.19 5.91 -7.39
CA HIS A 7 4.10 4.88 -7.93
C HIS A 7 3.37 3.56 -8.26
N ALA A 8 2.23 3.31 -7.63
CA ALA A 8 1.31 2.26 -8.06
C ALA A 8 0.80 2.54 -9.48
N ALA A 9 0.39 3.77 -9.80
CA ALA A 9 -0.07 4.15 -11.14
C ALA A 9 1.05 4.02 -12.19
N GLU A 10 2.27 4.43 -11.84
CA GLU A 10 3.45 4.26 -12.70
C GLU A 10 3.73 2.77 -12.97
N THR A 11 3.65 1.93 -11.94
CA THR A 11 3.82 0.48 -12.06
C THR A 11 2.75 -0.14 -12.96
N VAL A 12 1.48 0.26 -12.81
CA VAL A 12 0.37 -0.17 -13.67
C VAL A 12 0.65 0.19 -15.12
N LYS A 13 1.08 1.43 -15.38
CA LYS A 13 1.42 1.88 -16.75
C LYS A 13 2.52 1.02 -17.37
N VAL A 14 3.62 0.78 -16.65
CA VAL A 14 4.72 -0.07 -17.11
C VAL A 14 4.24 -1.50 -17.41
N ALA A 15 3.43 -2.08 -16.52
CA ALA A 15 2.88 -3.41 -16.72
C ALA A 15 1.98 -3.48 -17.97
N GLN A 16 1.10 -2.49 -18.17
CA GLN A 16 0.23 -2.41 -19.34
C GLN A 16 1.01 -2.24 -20.64
N GLU A 17 2.03 -1.40 -20.67
CA GLU A 17 2.90 -1.19 -21.84
C GLU A 17 3.65 -2.49 -22.20
N ALA A 18 4.24 -3.16 -21.21
CA ALA A 18 4.90 -4.45 -21.40
C ALA A 18 3.92 -5.55 -21.86
N GLY A 19 2.69 -5.53 -21.34
CA GLY A 19 1.62 -6.43 -21.75
C GLY A 19 1.24 -6.24 -23.22
N ARG A 20 0.95 -5.00 -23.61
CA ARG A 20 0.55 -4.65 -24.99
C ARG A 20 1.60 -5.08 -26.01
N GLY A 21 2.88 -4.87 -25.72
CA GLY A 21 3.99 -5.33 -26.57
C GLY A 21 4.01 -6.86 -26.80
N ASN A 22 3.36 -7.62 -25.93
CA ASN A 22 3.27 -9.08 -25.98
C ASN A 22 1.85 -9.61 -26.26
N GLY A 23 0.90 -8.75 -26.64
CA GLY A 23 -0.50 -9.13 -26.87
C GLY A 23 -1.23 -9.63 -25.60
N ARG A 24 -0.82 -9.17 -24.42
CA ARG A 24 -1.39 -9.55 -23.12
C ARG A 24 -1.90 -8.32 -22.36
N THR A 25 -2.84 -8.56 -21.45
CA THR A 25 -3.29 -7.55 -20.47
C THR A 25 -3.00 -8.09 -19.07
N PRO A 26 -1.85 -7.77 -18.47
CA PRO A 26 -1.51 -8.26 -17.14
C PRO A 26 -2.44 -7.65 -16.09
N GLN A 27 -2.78 -8.44 -15.08
CA GLN A 27 -3.48 -7.97 -13.89
C GLN A 27 -2.47 -7.54 -12.83
N THR A 28 -2.81 -6.48 -12.11
CA THR A 28 -1.98 -5.89 -11.06
C THR A 28 -2.58 -6.15 -9.69
N VAL A 29 -1.76 -6.67 -8.79
CA VAL A 29 -2.15 -6.94 -7.40
C VAL A 29 -1.23 -6.15 -6.48
N LEU A 30 -1.80 -5.37 -5.57
CA LEU A 30 -1.04 -4.63 -4.57
C LEU A 30 -1.47 -5.02 -3.16
N TYR A 31 -0.51 -5.49 -2.38
CA TYR A 31 -0.68 -5.72 -0.95
C TYR A 31 -0.44 -4.42 -0.17
N VAL A 32 -1.37 -4.06 0.72
CA VAL A 32 -1.31 -2.87 1.59
C VAL A 32 -1.61 -3.27 3.03
N ARG A 33 -0.76 -2.81 3.96
CA ARG A 33 -0.93 -3.08 5.40
C ARG A 33 -2.08 -2.26 5.95
N LEU A 34 -2.90 -2.89 6.79
CA LEU A 34 -3.86 -2.21 7.66
C LEU A 34 -3.57 -2.59 9.12
N SER A 35 -3.02 -1.65 9.89
CA SER A 35 -2.55 -1.91 11.26
C SER A 35 -2.57 -0.65 12.12
N PRO A 36 -2.42 -0.77 13.45
CA PRO A 36 -2.19 0.38 14.33
C PRO A 36 -0.84 1.05 14.02
N SER A 37 -0.75 2.35 14.33
CA SER A 37 0.41 3.20 14.03
C SER A 37 1.75 2.57 14.43
N GLN A 38 1.85 2.07 15.66
CA GLN A 38 3.08 1.48 16.21
C GLN A 38 3.55 0.23 15.44
N ALA A 39 2.61 -0.61 15.00
CA ALA A 39 2.94 -1.81 14.24
C ALA A 39 3.44 -1.44 12.83
N LEU A 40 2.82 -0.44 12.19
CA LEU A 40 3.27 0.07 10.89
C LEU A 40 4.66 0.68 10.95
N GLU A 41 4.95 1.49 11.98
CA GLU A 41 6.27 2.08 12.19
C GLU A 41 7.34 1.02 12.40
N THR A 42 7.06 0.02 13.24
CA THR A 42 7.98 -1.10 13.49
C THR A 42 8.32 -1.84 12.19
N ASP A 43 7.30 -2.14 11.37
CA ASP A 43 7.50 -2.76 10.06
C ASP A 43 8.29 -1.83 9.13
N ALA A 44 7.95 -0.56 9.03
CA ALA A 44 8.63 0.39 8.16
C ALA A 44 10.12 0.50 8.50
N VAL A 45 10.49 0.58 9.79
CA VAL A 45 11.90 0.56 10.24
C VAL A 45 12.61 -0.73 9.80
N ASN A 46 11.99 -1.88 10.02
CA ASN A 46 12.60 -3.17 9.69
C ASN A 46 12.79 -3.35 8.18
N TYR A 47 11.82 -2.90 7.37
CA TYR A 47 11.93 -2.95 5.92
C TYR A 47 12.92 -1.91 5.39
N ASP A 48 12.94 -0.70 5.93
CA ASP A 48 13.90 0.33 5.50
C ASP A 48 15.36 -0.04 5.84
N ALA A 49 15.59 -0.86 6.86
CA ALA A 49 16.93 -1.41 7.12
C ALA A 49 17.43 -2.38 6.02
N MET A 50 16.54 -2.91 5.17
CA MET A 50 16.90 -3.79 4.06
C MET A 50 17.24 -2.96 2.81
N ALA A 51 18.46 -3.10 2.28
CA ALA A 51 18.97 -2.24 1.21
C ALA A 51 18.05 -2.13 -0.03
N ASN A 52 17.39 -3.21 -0.43
CA ASN A 52 16.46 -3.21 -1.57
C ASN A 52 15.19 -2.39 -1.29
N TYR A 53 14.66 -2.46 -0.06
CA TYR A 53 13.49 -1.69 0.35
C TYR A 53 13.84 -0.23 0.64
N HIS A 54 14.99 0.03 1.26
CA HIS A 54 15.50 1.39 1.42
C HIS A 54 15.54 2.14 0.09
N GLN A 55 16.19 1.54 -0.92
CA GLN A 55 16.24 2.12 -2.26
C GLN A 55 14.85 2.26 -2.89
N HIS A 56 13.94 1.33 -2.60
CA HIS A 56 12.57 1.40 -3.07
C HIS A 56 11.81 2.58 -2.46
N PHE A 57 12.00 2.88 -1.17
CA PHE A 57 11.41 4.05 -0.50
C PHE A 57 12.01 5.36 -1.00
N VAL A 58 13.34 5.44 -1.08
CA VAL A 58 14.04 6.64 -1.57
C VAL A 58 13.63 6.99 -3.00
N ARG A 59 13.46 5.99 -3.88
CA ARG A 59 12.97 6.22 -5.26
C ARG A 59 11.57 6.83 -5.30
N GLN A 60 10.77 6.60 -4.26
CA GLN A 60 9.43 7.16 -4.13
C GLN A 60 9.42 8.53 -3.42
N GLY A 61 10.58 9.06 -3.06
CA GLY A 61 10.72 10.30 -2.30
C GLY A 61 10.40 10.15 -0.80
N LEU A 62 10.36 8.92 -0.29
CA LEU A 62 10.08 8.64 1.12
C LEU A 62 11.42 8.52 1.85
N THR A 63 11.68 9.41 2.81
CA THR A 63 12.98 9.56 3.46
C THR A 63 12.95 9.35 4.97
N SER A 64 11.75 9.14 5.52
CA SER A 64 11.52 8.86 6.94
C SER A 64 10.49 7.75 7.13
N THR A 65 10.53 7.10 8.29
CA THR A 65 9.54 6.08 8.69
C THR A 65 8.11 6.62 8.63
N GLU A 66 7.89 7.86 9.08
CA GLU A 66 6.58 8.50 9.04
C GLU A 66 6.06 8.65 7.59
N GLU A 67 6.92 9.13 6.69
CA GLU A 67 6.59 9.25 5.26
C GLU A 67 6.30 7.88 4.62
N ILE A 68 7.07 6.85 4.98
CA ILE A 68 6.86 5.48 4.52
C ILE A 68 5.47 5.00 4.95
N VAL A 69 5.14 5.10 6.23
CA VAL A 69 3.85 4.66 6.78
C VAL A 69 2.70 5.43 6.13
N LYS A 70 2.75 6.77 6.17
CA LYS A 70 1.71 7.65 5.61
C LYS A 70 1.54 7.48 4.10
N GLY A 71 2.62 7.22 3.38
CA GLY A 71 2.62 7.12 1.93
C GLY A 71 2.16 5.78 1.39
N THR A 72 2.32 4.69 2.15
CA THR A 72 2.23 3.33 1.60
C THR A 72 1.39 2.33 2.40
N CYS A 73 0.96 2.70 3.61
CA CYS A 73 0.18 1.86 4.51
C CYS A 73 -1.13 2.54 4.90
N MET A 74 -2.08 1.75 5.41
CA MET A 74 -3.35 2.20 5.96
C MET A 74 -3.35 2.03 7.49
N ASN A 75 -3.80 3.06 8.20
CA ASN A 75 -3.82 3.07 9.65
C ASN A 75 -5.25 2.82 10.18
N VAL A 76 -5.42 1.84 11.08
CA VAL A 76 -6.74 1.62 11.71
C VAL A 76 -7.13 2.72 12.70
N ASP A 77 -6.15 3.47 13.19
CA ASP A 77 -6.38 4.62 14.08
C ASP A 77 -6.93 5.83 13.30
N ASP A 78 -6.85 5.82 11.95
CA ASP A 78 -7.36 6.86 11.05
C ASP A 78 -8.06 6.24 9.82
N LEU A 79 -9.25 5.70 10.05
CA LEU A 79 -10.04 5.03 9.01
C LEU A 79 -10.56 5.98 7.91
N ALA A 80 -10.70 7.27 8.23
CA ALA A 80 -11.08 8.27 7.24
C ALA A 80 -9.97 8.41 6.19
N ARG A 81 -8.72 8.61 6.63
CA ARG A 81 -7.58 8.66 5.72
C ARG A 81 -7.33 7.34 5.01
N ALA A 82 -7.48 6.20 5.71
CA ALA A 82 -7.32 4.89 5.09
C ALA A 82 -8.32 4.67 3.93
N ARG A 83 -9.55 5.17 4.06
CA ARG A 83 -10.56 5.13 2.98
C ARG A 83 -10.19 6.04 1.80
N GLU A 84 -9.63 7.21 2.06
CA GLU A 84 -9.08 8.06 1.00
C GLU A 84 -7.95 7.35 0.25
N GLN A 85 -7.00 6.73 0.96
CA GLN A 85 -5.91 5.97 0.35
C GLN A 85 -6.43 4.79 -0.49
N LEU A 86 -7.47 4.08 -0.01
CA LEU A 86 -8.12 3.02 -0.79
C LEU A 86 -8.65 3.55 -2.12
N THR A 87 -9.25 4.74 -2.10
CA THR A 87 -9.74 5.43 -3.29
C THR A 87 -8.58 5.84 -4.21
N GLU A 88 -7.49 6.38 -3.65
CA GLU A 88 -6.29 6.76 -4.40
C GLU A 88 -5.66 5.55 -5.11
N TYR A 89 -5.52 4.39 -4.45
CA TYR A 89 -5.01 3.17 -5.09
C TYR A 89 -5.94 2.63 -6.18
N LYS A 90 -7.26 2.74 -5.99
CA LYS A 90 -8.22 2.38 -7.03
C LYS A 90 -8.09 3.29 -8.25
N GLN A 91 -7.93 4.60 -8.03
CA GLN A 91 -7.71 5.58 -9.09
C GLN A 91 -6.35 5.39 -9.78
N ALA A 92 -5.35 4.86 -9.08
CA ALA A 92 -4.07 4.47 -9.64
C ALA A 92 -4.17 3.28 -10.63
N GLY A 93 -5.34 2.62 -10.72
CA GLY A 93 -5.59 1.56 -11.70
C GLY A 93 -5.12 0.18 -11.27
N ILE A 94 -4.93 -0.05 -9.96
CA ILE A 94 -4.67 -1.38 -9.42
C ILE A 94 -5.91 -2.26 -9.55
N ASP A 95 -5.79 -3.44 -10.17
CA ASP A 95 -6.93 -4.35 -10.39
C ASP A 95 -7.42 -5.00 -9.11
N LEU A 96 -6.49 -5.40 -8.23
CA LEU A 96 -6.80 -6.02 -6.94
C LEU A 96 -5.94 -5.42 -5.82
N LEU A 97 -6.59 -4.75 -4.87
CA LEU A 97 -5.95 -4.30 -3.64
C LEU A 97 -6.16 -5.36 -2.54
N CYS A 98 -5.08 -6.01 -2.13
CA CYS A 98 -5.07 -6.96 -1.02
C CYS A 98 -4.74 -6.22 0.28
N ILE A 99 -5.78 -5.80 1.01
CA ILE A 99 -5.62 -5.25 2.35
C ILE A 99 -5.34 -6.40 3.30
N TYR A 100 -4.16 -6.40 3.94
CA TYR A 100 -3.81 -7.44 4.89
C TYR A 100 -3.66 -6.85 6.31
N PRO A 101 -4.46 -7.34 7.27
CA PRO A 101 -4.36 -6.92 8.65
C PRO A 101 -3.09 -7.48 9.28
N HIS A 102 -2.41 -6.67 10.07
CA HIS A 102 -1.31 -7.12 10.92
C HIS A 102 -1.42 -6.49 12.32
N GLY A 103 -1.11 -7.25 13.36
CA GLY A 103 -1.22 -6.78 14.74
C GLY A 103 -2.66 -6.52 15.23
N LEU A 104 -3.67 -7.04 14.53
CA LEU A 104 -5.09 -6.91 14.89
C LEU A 104 -5.66 -8.27 15.31
N SER A 105 -6.52 -8.27 16.32
CA SER A 105 -7.43 -9.38 16.58
C SER A 105 -8.47 -9.51 15.45
N ARG A 106 -9.13 -10.66 15.38
CA ARG A 106 -10.17 -10.92 14.38
C ARG A 106 -11.30 -9.89 14.42
N SER A 107 -11.77 -9.52 15.61
CA SER A 107 -12.86 -8.55 15.77
C SER A 107 -12.45 -7.13 15.36
N GLU A 108 -11.21 -6.73 15.67
CA GLU A 108 -10.69 -5.42 15.25
C GLU A 108 -10.54 -5.34 13.74
N TYR A 109 -10.07 -6.42 13.12
CA TYR A 109 -10.01 -6.55 11.67
C TYR A 109 -11.39 -6.47 11.00
N GLU A 110 -12.37 -7.24 11.47
CA GLU A 110 -13.73 -7.24 10.92
C GLU A 110 -14.37 -5.84 11.04
N THR A 111 -14.14 -5.15 12.17
CA THR A 111 -14.59 -3.76 12.39
C THR A 111 -13.93 -2.79 11.43
N ALA A 112 -12.60 -2.84 11.31
CA ALA A 112 -11.84 -1.94 10.43
C ALA A 112 -12.20 -2.14 8.96
N LEU A 113 -12.37 -3.39 8.50
CA LEU A 113 -12.84 -3.66 7.14
C LEU A 113 -14.25 -3.15 6.90
N GLY A 114 -15.18 -3.41 7.82
CA GLY A 114 -16.55 -2.89 7.71
C GLY A 114 -16.57 -1.37 7.55
N ALA A 115 -15.69 -0.67 8.28
CA ALA A 115 -15.53 0.77 8.16
C ALA A 115 -14.80 1.24 6.89
N LEU A 116 -14.02 0.39 6.20
CA LEU A 116 -13.36 0.75 4.94
C LEU A 116 -14.26 0.53 3.71
N THR A 117 -15.19 -0.42 3.80
CA THR A 117 -16.02 -0.84 2.66
C THR A 117 -17.48 -0.36 2.71
N SER A 118 -17.88 0.34 3.77
CA SER A 118 -19.20 0.99 3.91
C SER A 118 -19.23 2.38 3.31
#